data_AF-A0A485ASD5-F1
#
_entry.id   AF-A0A485ASD5-F1
#
_cell.length_a   1.000
_cell.length_b   1.000
_cell.length_c   1.000
_cell.angle_alpha   90.00
_cell.angle_beta   90.00
_cell.angle_gamma   90.00
#
_symmetry.space_group_name_H-M   'P 1'
#
loop_
_entity.id
_entity.type
_entity.pdbx_description
1 polymer ?
#
loop_
_entity_poly.entity_id
_entity_poly.type
_entity_poly.pdbx_seq_one_letter_code
_entity_poly.pdbx_strand_id
1 'polypeptide(L)'
;MKKITSVCPYCGAGCKLKLVVDNGKIIRAEAADGKTNQNELCLKGYYGWDFLNDTKLLTPRLTQPMIRYEKGGKFTPVSWDEAIRYTAKRLGDIKAKFGPRANYDHRVIARHRQ
;
A
#
# COMPACT_ATOMS: atom_id res chain seq x y z
N MET A 1 -0.48 -2.17 27.19
CA MET A 1 0.45 -1.39 26.35
C MET A 1 1.67 -2.20 25.92
N LYS A 2 1.92 -2.31 24.61
CA LYS A 2 3.07 -3.00 24.01
C LYS A 2 3.85 -2.03 23.12
N LYS A 3 5.18 -2.17 23.03
CA LYS A 3 6.01 -1.40 22.08
C LYS A 3 6.52 -2.34 20.99
N ILE A 4 6.23 -2.02 19.73
CA ILE A 4 6.62 -2.84 18.57
C ILE A 4 7.64 -2.05 17.75
N THR A 5 8.85 -2.59 17.61
CA THR A 5 9.90 -1.97 16.79
C THR A 5 9.59 -2.18 15.30
N SER A 6 9.68 -1.10 14.51
CA SER A 6 9.51 -1.11 13.07
C SER A 6 10.50 -0.14 12.39
N VAL A 7 10.36 0.04 11.08
CA VAL A 7 11.09 1.00 10.26
C VAL A 7 10.13 2.08 9.78
N CYS A 8 10.57 3.33 9.82
CA CYS A 8 9.83 4.49 9.31
C CYS A 8 9.52 4.32 7.80
N PRO A 9 8.25 4.45 7.35
CA PRO A 9 7.86 4.16 5.97
C PRO A 9 8.05 5.33 4.99
N TYR A 10 8.71 6.41 5.41
CA TYR A 10 8.68 7.68 4.68
C TYR A 10 9.77 7.84 3.62
N CYS A 11 11.03 7.96 4.04
CA CYS A 11 12.15 8.19 3.12
C CYS A 11 13.18 7.07 3.25
N GLY A 12 14.20 7.08 2.38
CA GLY A 12 15.26 6.06 2.34
C GLY A 12 16.22 6.04 3.55
N ALA A 13 16.04 6.90 4.55
CA ALA A 13 16.94 6.96 5.72
C ALA A 13 16.82 5.72 6.63
N GLY A 14 15.70 5.00 6.59
CA GLY A 14 15.55 3.73 7.32
C GLY A 14 15.52 3.85 8.85
N CYS A 15 15.07 4.98 9.41
CA CYS A 15 15.00 5.21 10.85
C CYS A 15 14.21 4.10 11.57
N LYS A 16 14.71 3.61 12.72
CA LYS A 16 13.97 2.72 13.61
C LYS A 16 13.03 3.53 14.50
N LEU A 17 11.81 3.02 14.69
CA LEU A 17 10.82 3.59 15.60
C LEU A 17 10.14 2.48 16.39
N LYS A 18 9.57 2.82 17.55
CA LYS A 18 8.68 1.97 18.34
C LYS A 18 7.26 2.50 18.18
N LEU A 19 6.37 1.67 17.66
CA LEU A 19 4.93 1.93 17.71
C LEU A 19 4.41 1.49 19.08
N VAL A 20 3.83 2.41 19.81
CA VAL A 20 3.18 2.12 21.10
C VAL A 20 1.75 1.71 20.80
N VAL A 21 1.41 0.49 21.17
CA VAL A 21 0.11 -0.14 20.91
C VAL A 21 -0.64 -0.34 22.20
N ASP A 22 -1.89 0.10 22.22
CA ASP A 22 -2.82 -0.12 23.31
C ASP A 22 -4.19 -0.55 22.76
N ASN A 23 -4.78 -1.59 23.35
CA ASN A 23 -6.04 -2.19 22.88
C ASN A 23 -6.09 -2.47 21.36
N GLY A 24 -4.98 -2.97 20.80
CA GLY A 24 -4.87 -3.30 19.38
C GLY A 24 -4.72 -2.10 18.44
N LYS A 25 -4.64 -0.87 18.96
CA LYS A 25 -4.47 0.36 18.18
C LYS A 25 -3.14 1.03 18.49
N ILE A 26 -2.53 1.64 17.48
CA ILE A 26 -1.35 2.47 17.67
C ILE A 26 -1.80 3.80 18.27
N ILE A 27 -1.14 4.25 19.33
CA ILE A 27 -1.47 5.51 20.03
C ILE A 27 -0.36 6.57 19.92
N ARG A 28 0.88 6.17 19.63
CA ARG A 28 2.00 7.06 19.30
C ARG A 28 3.17 6.30 18.67
N ALA A 29 4.06 7.05 18.04
CA ALA A 29 5.38 6.58 17.65
C ALA A 29 6.45 7.22 18.55
N GLU A 30 7.45 6.44 18.93
CA GLU A 30 8.65 6.89 19.65
C GLU A 30 9.87 6.54 18.80
N ALA A 31 10.93 7.34 18.89
CA ALA A 31 12.19 6.97 18.28
C ALA A 31 12.76 5.69 18.93
N ALA A 32 13.45 4.90 18.13
CA ALA A 32 14.17 3.73 18.60
C ALA A 32 15.65 3.85 18.26
N ASP A 33 16.46 3.07 18.97
CA ASP A 33 17.88 2.97 18.71
C ASP A 33 18.11 2.21 17.41
N GLY A 34 18.21 2.98 16.31
CA GLY A 34 18.51 2.47 14.99
C GLY A 34 19.86 2.99 14.52
N LYS A 35 20.54 2.20 13.68
CA LYS A 35 21.87 2.53 13.18
C LYS A 35 21.96 3.91 12.52
N THR A 36 20.91 4.32 11.82
CA THR A 36 20.87 5.58 11.06
C THR A 36 20.32 6.75 11.84
N ASN A 37 19.50 6.52 12.87
CA ASN A 37 18.74 7.57 13.54
C ASN A 37 19.03 7.71 15.04
N GLN A 38 19.68 6.73 15.68
CA GLN A 38 20.22 6.83 17.05
C GLN A 38 19.24 7.44 18.07
N ASN A 39 18.00 6.96 18.12
CA ASN A 39 16.92 7.48 18.97
C ASN A 39 16.35 8.87 18.59
N GLU A 40 16.56 9.32 17.35
CA GLU A 40 15.93 10.52 16.81
C GLU A 40 14.95 10.21 15.67
N LEU A 41 13.94 11.06 15.51
CA LEU A 41 13.01 11.02 14.37
C LEU A 41 12.70 12.45 13.91
N CYS A 42 12.48 12.62 12.60
CA CYS A 42 11.89 13.87 12.10
C CYS A 42 10.37 13.91 12.35
N LEU A 43 9.73 15.04 12.03
CA LEU A 43 8.28 15.25 12.19
C LEU A 43 7.44 14.11 11.59
N LYS A 44 7.80 13.64 10.39
CA LYS A 44 7.09 12.55 9.72
C LYS A 44 7.14 11.25 10.53
N GLY A 45 8.28 10.94 11.16
CA GLY A 45 8.42 9.72 11.97
C GLY A 45 7.62 9.79 13.27
N TYR A 46 7.57 10.96 13.92
CA TYR A 46 6.84 11.13 15.17
C TYR A 46 5.31 11.17 14.99
N TYR A 47 4.81 11.80 13.93
CA TYR A 47 3.38 12.09 13.79
C TYR A 47 2.70 11.36 12.64
N GLY A 48 3.46 10.89 11.65
CA GLY A 48 2.94 10.31 10.43
C GLY A 48 2.51 8.85 10.52
N TRP A 49 1.97 8.40 11.65
CA TRP A 49 1.52 7.01 11.83
C TRP A 49 0.01 6.88 11.88
N ASP A 50 -0.70 7.99 12.10
CA ASP A 50 -2.14 8.04 12.36
C ASP A 50 -3.01 7.67 11.15
N PHE A 51 -2.48 7.81 9.92
CA PHE A 51 -3.14 7.40 8.68
C PHE A 51 -3.57 5.92 8.69
N LEU A 52 -2.94 5.09 9.54
CA LEU A 52 -3.32 3.69 9.73
C LEU A 52 -4.74 3.54 10.28
N ASN A 53 -5.25 4.55 10.99
CA ASN A 53 -6.55 4.56 11.65
C ASN A 53 -7.69 5.09 10.77
N ASP A 54 -7.50 5.18 9.45
CA ASP A 54 -8.53 5.68 8.50
C ASP A 54 -9.07 7.06 8.89
N THR A 55 -8.18 8.06 8.99
CA THR A 55 -8.52 9.41 9.47
C THR A 55 -9.50 10.15 8.55
N LYS A 56 -9.62 9.72 7.28
CA LYS A 56 -10.46 10.33 6.23
C LYS A 56 -10.21 11.83 6.01
N LEU A 57 -9.06 12.35 6.46
CA LEU A 57 -8.70 13.76 6.27
C LEU A 57 -8.50 14.12 4.78
N LEU A 58 -7.99 13.18 3.98
CA LEU A 58 -7.79 13.36 2.54
C LEU A 58 -8.50 12.30 1.71
N THR A 59 -8.37 11.04 2.09
CA THR A 59 -8.95 9.90 1.37
C THR A 59 -9.20 8.74 2.34
N PRO A 60 -10.29 7.97 2.17
CA PRO A 60 -10.52 6.77 2.96
C PRO A 60 -9.50 5.67 2.64
N ARG A 61 -9.18 4.83 3.63
CA ARG A 61 -8.41 3.61 3.45
C ARG A 61 -9.19 2.63 2.58
N LEU A 62 -8.51 2.00 1.63
CA LEU A 62 -9.08 0.91 0.84
C LEU A 62 -9.22 -0.33 1.72
N THR A 63 -10.46 -0.82 1.86
CA THR A 63 -10.79 -1.97 2.74
C THR A 63 -11.15 -3.24 1.99
N GLN A 64 -11.40 -3.16 0.68
CA GLN A 64 -11.77 -4.29 -0.16
C GLN A 64 -11.23 -4.16 -1.59
N PRO A 65 -10.97 -5.28 -2.29
CA PRO A 65 -10.67 -5.27 -3.71
C PRO A 65 -11.84 -4.73 -4.53
N MET A 66 -11.51 -4.10 -5.65
CA MET A 66 -12.51 -3.58 -6.58
C MET A 66 -12.09 -3.82 -8.02
N ILE A 67 -13.06 -4.19 -8.87
CA ILE A 67 -12.87 -4.32 -10.32
C ILE A 67 -13.74 -3.29 -11.03
N ARG A 68 -13.17 -2.66 -12.05
CA ARG A 68 -13.93 -1.95 -13.07
C ARG A 68 -13.97 -2.82 -14.32
N TYR A 69 -15.13 -3.39 -14.62
CA TYR A 69 -15.32 -4.34 -15.72
C TYR A 69 -15.24 -3.69 -17.09
N GLU A 70 -15.70 -2.45 -17.19
CA GLU A 70 -15.78 -1.70 -18.45
C GLU A 70 -15.07 -0.35 -18.31
N LYS A 71 -14.42 0.10 -19.40
CA LYS A 71 -13.75 1.40 -19.41
C LYS A 71 -14.78 2.52 -19.23
N GLY A 72 -14.56 3.41 -18.26
CA GLY A 72 -15.53 4.45 -17.90
C GLY A 72 -16.63 4.00 -16.93
N GLY A 73 -16.72 2.69 -16.65
CA GLY A 73 -17.64 2.15 -15.64
C GLY A 73 -17.22 2.47 -14.21
N LYS A 74 -18.10 2.14 -13.25
CA LYS A 74 -17.83 2.27 -11.81
C LYS A 74 -16.93 1.13 -11.31
N PHE A 75 -16.25 1.37 -10.18
CA PHE A 75 -15.60 0.30 -9.44
C PHE A 75 -16.64 -0.48 -8.65
N THR A 76 -16.63 -1.81 -8.81
CA THR A 76 -17.49 -2.73 -8.08
C THR A 76 -16.63 -3.47 -7.04
N PRO A 77 -17.01 -3.44 -5.75
CA PRO A 77 -16.43 -4.30 -4.73
C PRO A 77 -16.50 -5.78 -5.09
N VAL A 78 -15.41 -6.51 -4.89
CA VAL A 78 -15.32 -7.94 -5.18
C VAL A 78 -14.55 -8.67 -4.09
N SER A 79 -14.67 -10.00 -4.06
CA SER A 79 -13.87 -10.84 -3.18
C SER A 79 -12.38 -10.83 -3.58
N TRP A 80 -11.48 -11.15 -2.63
CA TRP A 80 -10.06 -11.35 -2.93
C TRP A 80 -9.83 -12.43 -3.98
N ASP A 81 -10.56 -13.53 -3.86
CA ASP A 81 -10.56 -14.65 -4.78
C ASP A 81 -10.87 -14.24 -6.23
N GLU A 82 -11.91 -13.45 -6.42
CA GLU A 82 -12.30 -12.90 -7.71
C GLU A 82 -11.26 -11.91 -8.24
N ALA A 83 -10.77 -10.99 -7.41
CA ALA A 83 -9.76 -10.01 -7.79
C ALA A 83 -8.46 -10.69 -8.27
N ILE A 84 -8.00 -11.71 -7.55
CA ILE A 84 -6.77 -12.44 -7.87
C ILE A 84 -6.98 -13.25 -9.16
N ARG A 85 -8.07 -14.02 -9.27
CA ARG A 85 -8.37 -14.81 -10.48
C ARG A 85 -8.54 -13.93 -11.71
N TYR A 86 -9.26 -12.82 -11.59
CA TYR A 86 -9.46 -11.85 -12.67
C TYR A 86 -8.12 -11.26 -13.13
N THR A 87 -7.29 -10.79 -12.19
CA THR A 87 -5.97 -10.21 -12.51
C THR A 87 -5.05 -11.23 -13.17
N ALA A 88 -4.96 -12.44 -12.61
CA ALA A 88 -4.14 -13.53 -13.16
C ALA A 88 -4.58 -13.89 -14.59
N LYS A 89 -5.89 -14.02 -14.82
CA LYS A 89 -6.44 -14.29 -16.15
C LYS A 89 -6.05 -13.19 -17.13
N ARG A 90 -6.28 -11.92 -16.80
CA ARG A 90 -5.99 -10.78 -17.71
C ARG A 90 -4.50 -10.66 -18.04
N LEU A 91 -3.61 -10.79 -17.05
CA LEU A 91 -2.17 -10.80 -17.28
C LEU A 91 -1.72 -12.01 -18.12
N GLY A 92 -2.38 -13.16 -17.93
CA GLY A 92 -2.18 -14.37 -18.73
C GLY A 92 -2.60 -14.18 -20.19
N ASP A 93 -3.79 -13.65 -20.44
CA ASP A 93 -4.31 -13.35 -21.77
C ASP A 93 -3.37 -12.38 -22.52
N ILE A 94 -2.90 -11.32 -21.84
CA ILE A 94 -1.94 -10.35 -22.41
C ILE A 94 -0.61 -11.02 -22.74
N LYS A 95 -0.06 -11.82 -21.79
CA LYS A 95 1.19 -12.55 -22.00
C LYS A 95 1.09 -13.50 -23.20
N ALA A 96 -0.02 -14.23 -23.32
CA ALA A 96 -0.23 -15.18 -24.42
C ALA A 96 -0.34 -14.46 -25.77
N LYS A 97 -1.00 -13.30 -25.81
CA LYS A 97 -1.24 -12.56 -27.06
C LYS A 97 -0.06 -11.70 -27.52
N PHE A 98 0.68 -11.11 -26.58
CA PHE A 98 1.67 -10.05 -26.88
C PHE A 98 3.06 -10.32 -26.27
N GLY A 99 3.26 -11.46 -25.62
CA GLY A 99 4.49 -11.81 -24.93
C GLY A 99 4.61 -11.20 -23.52
N PRO A 100 5.54 -11.70 -22.69
CA PRO A 100 5.61 -11.35 -21.28
C PRO A 100 5.98 -9.89 -21.00
N ARG A 101 6.71 -9.22 -21.90
CA ARG A 101 7.12 -7.81 -21.75
C ARG A 101 5.93 -6.84 -21.81
N ALA A 102 4.84 -7.24 -22.48
CA ALA A 102 3.64 -6.42 -22.62
C ALA A 102 2.95 -6.10 -21.27
N ASN A 103 3.16 -6.90 -20.23
CA ASN A 103 2.62 -6.65 -18.89
C ASN A 103 3.32 -5.50 -18.14
N TYR A 104 4.47 -5.02 -18.62
CA TYR A 104 5.28 -3.98 -17.96
C TYR A 104 5.52 -2.77 -18.85
N ASP A 105 5.36 -2.91 -20.17
CA ASP A 105 5.52 -1.79 -21.09
C ASP A 105 4.28 -0.89 -21.05
N HIS A 106 4.41 0.25 -20.36
CA HIS A 106 3.39 1.29 -20.27
C HIS A 106 2.85 1.74 -21.64
N ARG A 107 3.65 1.64 -22.72
CA ARG A 107 3.25 2.00 -24.08
C ARG A 107 2.34 0.95 -24.71
N VAL A 108 2.52 -0.32 -24.36
CA VAL A 108 1.72 -1.46 -24.82
C VAL A 108 0.41 -1.53 -24.02
N ILE A 109 0.48 -1.35 -22.69
CA ILE A 109 -0.68 -1.32 -21.80
C ILE A 109 -1.64 -0.16 -22.15
N ALA A 110 -1.14 0.97 -22.65
CA ALA A 110 -1.98 2.10 -23.05
C ALA A 110 -2.63 1.91 -24.43
N ARG A 111 -1.93 1.26 -25.38
CA ARG A 111 -2.34 1.14 -26.79
C ARG A 111 -3.32 0.00 -27.06
N HIS A 112 -3.29 -1.08 -26.27
CA HIS A 112 -4.23 -2.21 -26.44
C HIS A 112 -5.49 -2.08 -25.56
N ARG A 113 -5.81 -0.85 -25.10
CA ARG A 113 -7.07 -0.46 -24.45
C ARG A 113 -8.15 -0.06 -25.46
N GLN A 114 -8.28 -0.83 -26.54
CA GLN A 114 -9.46 -0.81 -27.40
C GLN A 114 -10.46 -1.82 -26.84
#